data_AF-A0A418QBX4-F1
#
_entry.id   AF-A0A418QBX4-F1
#
_cell.length_a   1.000
_cell.length_b   1.000
_cell.length_c   1.000
_cell.angle_alpha   90.00
_cell.angle_beta   90.00
_cell.angle_gamma   90.00
#
_symmetry.space_group_name_H-M   'P 1'
#
loop_
_entity.id
_entity.type
_entity.pdbx_description
1 polymer ?
#
loop_
_entity_poly.entity_id
_entity_poly.type
_entity_poly.pdbx_seq_one_letter_code
_entity_poly.pdbx_strand_id
1 'polypeptide(L)'
;DGALGATRAAVIGGATGTSNVEAAARYGLRATGTHAHAWVEAFPTELDAFRAYARLYPDDTTLLLDTFDTLRSGLPNALTVARELRAAGHELRGVRLDSGDLAYMSAQVRAELDGAGFPDVQIVASNDLSEFVIESVIKGGGRVDVYGVGTQLATGGGEGGGALGGVFKLVALDGQDRMKLTGDPAKASVPGDKRVWRARTGQGELVMDVITGLHDPVPQRGERVSDPTNPLGSRRVPAGLTWTDPRVVVMDGGVRRQAPEPLTDLQARARADLAALPEGTRRLLNPHRYHVSLGAPLQARRDALIASLRDRHGL
;
A
#
# COMPACT_ATOMS: atom_id res chain seq x y z
N ASP A 1 7.46 -17.63 -5.14
CA ASP A 1 6.59 -16.96 -4.15
C ASP A 1 6.48 -15.44 -4.22
N GLY A 2 7.34 -14.71 -4.93
CA GLY A 2 7.28 -13.24 -4.99
C GLY A 2 5.90 -12.67 -5.38
N ALA A 3 5.25 -13.27 -6.39
CA ALA A 3 3.90 -12.86 -6.81
C ALA A 3 2.82 -13.11 -5.73
N LEU A 4 2.93 -14.19 -4.94
CA LEU A 4 1.98 -14.48 -3.86
C LEU A 4 2.17 -13.52 -2.68
N GLY A 5 3.42 -13.24 -2.31
CA GLY A 5 3.75 -12.27 -1.27
C GLY A 5 3.31 -10.86 -1.64
N ALA A 6 3.62 -10.44 -2.86
CA ALA A 6 3.21 -9.14 -3.40
C ALA A 6 1.68 -8.99 -3.43
N THR A 7 0.95 -9.99 -3.93
CA THR A 7 -0.52 -9.97 -3.94
C THR A 7 -1.09 -9.83 -2.52
N ARG A 8 -0.60 -10.63 -1.57
CA ARG A 8 -1.07 -10.57 -0.18
C ARG A 8 -0.80 -9.19 0.43
N ALA A 9 0.40 -8.64 0.24
CA ALA A 9 0.76 -7.32 0.75
C ALA A 9 -0.08 -6.20 0.11
N ALA A 10 -0.28 -6.25 -1.21
CA ALA A 10 -1.12 -5.31 -1.95
C ALA A 10 -2.57 -5.30 -1.43
N VAL A 11 -3.15 -6.47 -1.17
CA VAL A 11 -4.50 -6.56 -0.57
C VAL A 11 -4.53 -5.96 0.82
N ILE A 12 -3.55 -6.28 1.69
CA ILE A 12 -3.47 -5.65 3.03
C ILE A 12 -3.39 -4.12 2.90
N GLY A 13 -2.63 -3.62 1.92
CA GLY A 13 -2.49 -2.18 1.64
C GLY A 13 -3.74 -1.51 1.08
N GLY A 14 -4.65 -2.27 0.45
CA GLY A 14 -5.94 -1.74 -0.02
C GLY A 14 -6.42 -2.24 -1.38
N ALA A 15 -5.67 -3.10 -2.09
CA ALA A 15 -6.13 -3.71 -3.33
C ALA A 15 -7.36 -4.61 -3.09
N THR A 16 -8.31 -4.60 -4.02
CA THR A 16 -9.63 -5.26 -3.87
C THR A 16 -9.81 -6.52 -4.73
N GLY A 17 -8.85 -6.83 -5.60
CA GLY A 17 -8.85 -8.00 -6.48
C GLY A 17 -7.44 -8.37 -6.92
N THR A 18 -7.29 -9.53 -7.58
CA THR A 18 -6.01 -9.99 -8.12
C THR A 18 -6.18 -10.80 -9.39
N SER A 19 -5.25 -10.68 -10.33
CA SER A 19 -5.14 -11.56 -11.49
C SER A 19 -4.41 -12.88 -11.18
N ASN A 20 -3.79 -12.99 -10.00
CA ASN A 20 -3.08 -14.19 -9.60
C ASN A 20 -4.05 -15.24 -9.03
N VAL A 21 -4.39 -16.22 -9.86
CA VAL A 21 -5.37 -17.28 -9.53
C VAL A 21 -4.97 -18.13 -8.31
N GLU A 22 -3.68 -18.39 -8.13
CA GLU A 22 -3.18 -19.14 -6.97
C GLU A 22 -3.33 -18.32 -5.68
N ALA A 23 -3.02 -17.02 -5.72
CA ALA A 23 -3.25 -16.14 -4.59
C ALA A 23 -4.75 -16.01 -4.27
N ALA A 24 -5.60 -15.95 -5.30
CA ALA A 24 -7.05 -15.94 -5.12
C ALA A 24 -7.56 -17.19 -4.42
N ALA A 25 -7.15 -18.37 -4.89
CA ALA A 25 -7.50 -19.64 -4.27
C ALA A 25 -6.97 -19.75 -2.83
N ARG A 26 -5.68 -19.44 -2.62
CA ARG A 26 -5.00 -19.60 -1.32
C ARG A 26 -5.52 -18.64 -0.25
N TYR A 27 -5.89 -17.42 -0.62
CA TYR A 27 -6.27 -16.37 0.33
C TYR A 27 -7.76 -16.02 0.29
N GLY A 28 -8.57 -16.72 -0.50
CA GLY A 28 -10.00 -16.43 -0.65
C GLY A 28 -10.27 -15.05 -1.25
N LEU A 29 -9.44 -14.61 -2.20
CA LEU A 29 -9.59 -13.30 -2.85
C LEU A 29 -10.45 -13.41 -4.11
N ARG A 30 -11.05 -12.29 -4.51
CA ARG A 30 -11.69 -12.18 -5.82
C ARG A 30 -10.62 -12.23 -6.92
N ALA A 31 -10.64 -13.29 -7.71
CA ALA A 31 -9.91 -13.33 -8.97
C ALA A 31 -10.56 -12.34 -9.96
N THR A 32 -9.76 -11.49 -10.57
CA THR A 32 -10.21 -10.47 -11.54
C THR A 32 -9.27 -10.46 -12.74
N GLY A 33 -9.83 -10.41 -13.93
CA GLY A 33 -9.08 -10.32 -15.17
C GLY A 33 -10.02 -10.31 -16.37
N THR A 34 -9.59 -9.71 -17.46
CA THR A 34 -10.32 -9.66 -18.74
C THR A 34 -9.67 -10.64 -19.72
N HIS A 35 -9.69 -10.37 -21.02
CA HIS A 35 -8.77 -10.96 -21.98
C HIS A 35 -7.55 -10.07 -22.26
N ALA A 36 -6.56 -10.61 -22.98
CA ALA A 36 -5.36 -9.90 -23.42
C ALA A 36 -5.43 -9.54 -24.91
N HIS A 37 -4.48 -8.74 -25.40
CA HIS A 37 -4.36 -8.43 -26.83
C HIS A 37 -4.21 -9.70 -27.68
N ALA A 38 -3.46 -10.69 -27.21
CA ALA A 38 -3.30 -11.97 -27.89
C ALA A 38 -4.63 -12.70 -28.17
N TRP A 39 -5.68 -12.47 -27.37
CA TRP A 39 -7.01 -12.97 -27.69
C TRP A 39 -7.58 -12.27 -28.92
N VAL A 40 -7.49 -10.94 -28.98
CA VAL A 40 -8.02 -10.15 -30.10
C VAL A 40 -7.25 -10.46 -31.40
N GLU A 41 -5.93 -10.56 -31.31
CA GLU A 41 -5.04 -10.87 -32.44
C GLU A 41 -5.25 -12.27 -33.02
N ALA A 42 -5.87 -13.19 -32.28
CA ALA A 42 -6.16 -14.55 -32.73
C ALA A 42 -7.36 -14.66 -33.69
N PHE A 43 -8.10 -13.57 -33.92
CA PHE A 43 -9.28 -13.55 -34.79
C PHE A 43 -9.04 -12.72 -36.05
N PRO A 44 -9.80 -12.98 -37.14
CA PRO A 44 -9.70 -12.19 -38.37
C PRO A 44 -10.05 -10.71 -38.16
N THR A 45 -10.96 -10.41 -37.23
CA THR A 45 -11.36 -9.04 -36.89
C THR A 45 -11.52 -8.86 -35.38
N GLU A 46 -11.33 -7.64 -34.91
CA GLU A 46 -11.54 -7.26 -33.50
C GLU A 46 -12.99 -7.50 -33.04
N LEU A 47 -13.97 -7.24 -33.91
CA LEU A 47 -15.38 -7.50 -33.63
C LEU A 47 -15.66 -9.00 -33.44
N ASP A 48 -15.04 -9.86 -34.25
CA ASP A 48 -15.18 -11.32 -34.10
C ASP A 48 -14.62 -11.80 -32.77
N ALA A 49 -13.48 -11.26 -32.34
CA ALA A 49 -12.88 -11.55 -31.04
C ALA A 49 -13.78 -11.13 -29.88
N PHE A 50 -14.35 -9.92 -29.94
CA PHE A 50 -15.24 -9.41 -28.90
C PHE A 50 -16.53 -10.22 -28.82
N ARG A 51 -17.15 -10.54 -29.96
CA ARG A 51 -18.34 -11.41 -30.00
C ARG A 51 -18.02 -12.80 -29.46
N ALA A 52 -16.85 -13.36 -29.79
CA ALA A 52 -16.43 -14.66 -29.26
C ALA A 52 -16.28 -14.65 -27.74
N TYR A 53 -15.66 -13.60 -27.17
CA TYR A 53 -15.52 -13.44 -25.73
C TYR A 53 -16.88 -13.26 -25.05
N ALA A 54 -17.74 -12.41 -25.59
CA ALA A 54 -19.08 -12.14 -25.07
C ALA A 54 -19.99 -13.38 -25.06
N ARG A 55 -19.86 -14.28 -26.03
CA ARG A 55 -20.59 -15.57 -26.03
C ARG A 55 -20.14 -16.51 -24.92
N LEU A 56 -18.86 -16.47 -24.53
CA LEU A 56 -18.32 -17.33 -23.47
C LEU A 56 -18.64 -16.78 -22.08
N TYR A 57 -18.66 -15.46 -21.92
CA TYR A 57 -18.81 -14.78 -20.63
C TYR A 57 -19.89 -13.68 -20.67
N PRO A 58 -21.14 -13.99 -21.05
CA PRO A 58 -22.16 -12.97 -21.34
C PRO A 58 -22.48 -12.06 -20.16
N ASP A 59 -22.37 -12.55 -18.92
CA ASP A 59 -22.64 -11.79 -17.69
C ASP A 59 -21.40 -11.11 -17.08
N ASP A 60 -20.20 -11.40 -17.59
CA ASP A 60 -18.91 -10.85 -17.09
C ASP A 60 -18.01 -10.32 -18.22
N THR A 61 -18.62 -9.82 -19.29
CA THR A 61 -17.87 -9.35 -20.47
C THR A 61 -17.20 -8.01 -20.21
N THR A 62 -15.87 -7.97 -20.26
CA THR A 62 -15.07 -6.74 -20.31
C THR A 62 -14.13 -6.77 -21.52
N LEU A 63 -14.23 -5.77 -22.40
CA LEU A 63 -13.56 -5.76 -23.70
C LEU A 63 -12.36 -4.80 -23.76
N LEU A 64 -11.22 -5.27 -24.28
CA LEU A 64 -9.98 -4.49 -24.44
C LEU A 64 -10.00 -3.65 -25.71
N LEU A 65 -10.06 -2.31 -25.59
CA LEU A 65 -10.39 -1.43 -26.72
C LEU A 65 -9.20 -1.04 -27.61
N ASP A 66 -7.97 -1.17 -27.13
CA ASP A 66 -6.82 -0.49 -27.69
C ASP A 66 -5.83 -1.44 -28.38
N THR A 67 -6.33 -2.52 -28.98
CA THR A 67 -5.48 -3.43 -29.78
C THR A 67 -5.04 -2.77 -31.10
N PHE A 68 -5.95 -2.05 -31.77
CA PHE A 68 -5.65 -1.36 -33.03
C PHE A 68 -5.84 0.16 -32.93
N ASP A 69 -7.06 0.60 -32.59
CA ASP A 69 -7.39 2.00 -32.34
C ASP A 69 -8.61 2.09 -31.42
N THR A 70 -8.43 2.70 -30.26
CA THR A 70 -9.45 2.79 -29.20
C THR A 70 -10.76 3.42 -29.69
N LEU A 71 -10.68 4.55 -30.39
CA LEU A 71 -11.87 5.37 -30.69
C LEU A 71 -12.45 5.02 -32.06
N ARG A 72 -11.61 4.59 -33.02
CA ARG A 72 -12.02 4.30 -34.39
C ARG A 72 -12.37 2.83 -34.63
N SER A 73 -11.91 1.92 -33.76
CA SER A 73 -12.14 0.48 -33.90
C SER A 73 -12.73 -0.12 -32.62
N GLY A 74 -11.98 -0.11 -31.51
CA GLY A 74 -12.33 -0.83 -30.30
C GLY A 74 -13.66 -0.41 -29.71
N LEU A 75 -13.86 0.88 -29.47
CA LEU A 75 -15.08 1.41 -28.90
C LEU A 75 -16.31 1.19 -29.80
N PRO A 76 -16.29 1.50 -31.13
CA PRO A 76 -17.39 1.14 -32.03
C PRO A 76 -17.74 -0.36 -32.01
N ASN A 77 -16.73 -1.24 -31.99
CA ASN A 77 -16.93 -2.69 -31.93
C ASN A 77 -17.53 -3.12 -30.58
N ALA A 78 -17.03 -2.57 -29.48
CA ALA A 78 -17.56 -2.84 -28.14
C ALA A 78 -19.01 -2.37 -27.99
N LEU A 79 -19.38 -1.21 -28.54
CA LEU A 79 -20.76 -0.73 -28.58
C LEU A 79 -21.68 -1.63 -29.41
N THR A 80 -21.17 -2.20 -30.49
CA THR A 80 -21.91 -3.20 -31.29
C THR A 80 -22.20 -4.43 -30.44
N VAL A 81 -21.19 -4.98 -29.76
CA VAL A 81 -21.34 -6.14 -28.87
C VAL A 81 -22.22 -5.83 -27.66
N ALA A 82 -22.15 -4.62 -27.10
CA ALA A 82 -23.00 -4.20 -25.99
C ALA A 82 -24.49 -4.22 -26.36
N ARG A 83 -24.83 -3.75 -27.57
CA ARG A 83 -26.21 -3.81 -28.09
C ARG A 83 -26.66 -5.25 -28.34
N GLU A 84 -25.78 -6.09 -28.87
CA GLU A 84 -26.05 -7.51 -29.09
C GLU A 84 -26.29 -8.26 -27.77
N LEU A 85 -25.46 -8.01 -26.75
CA LEU A 85 -25.64 -8.54 -25.39
C LEU A 85 -26.98 -8.09 -24.79
N ARG A 86 -27.31 -6.80 -24.88
CA ARG A 86 -28.59 -6.26 -24.40
C ARG A 86 -29.79 -6.88 -25.09
N ALA A 87 -29.72 -7.06 -26.40
CA ALA A 87 -30.78 -7.75 -27.15
C ALA A 87 -30.94 -9.22 -26.73
N ALA A 88 -29.87 -9.85 -26.25
CA ALA A 88 -29.88 -11.21 -25.71
C ALA A 88 -30.22 -11.29 -24.21
N GLY A 89 -30.50 -10.17 -23.53
CA GLY A 89 -30.87 -10.13 -22.11
C GLY A 89 -29.69 -10.01 -21.14
N HIS A 90 -28.50 -9.68 -21.63
CA HIS A 90 -27.27 -9.47 -20.85
C HIS A 90 -26.80 -8.01 -20.94
N GLU A 91 -25.83 -7.60 -20.15
CA GLU A 91 -25.23 -6.26 -20.24
C GLU A 91 -23.71 -6.36 -20.30
N LEU A 92 -23.09 -5.48 -21.09
CA LEU A 92 -21.63 -5.34 -21.09
C LEU A 92 -21.20 -4.85 -19.69
N ARG A 93 -20.22 -5.53 -19.07
CA ARG A 93 -19.75 -5.13 -17.73
C ARG A 93 -18.77 -3.98 -17.76
N GLY A 94 -17.88 -3.99 -18.74
CA GLY A 94 -16.87 -2.97 -18.83
C GLY A 94 -16.09 -2.94 -20.13
N VAL A 95 -15.20 -1.97 -20.20
CA VAL A 95 -14.18 -1.84 -21.25
C VAL A 95 -12.83 -1.55 -20.59
N ARG A 96 -11.73 -2.00 -21.21
CA ARG A 96 -10.37 -1.79 -20.71
C ARG A 96 -9.56 -0.91 -21.66
N LEU A 97 -8.84 0.04 -21.09
CA LEU A 97 -7.84 0.90 -21.71
C LEU A 97 -6.45 0.55 -21.14
N ASP A 98 -5.48 0.29 -21.99
CA ASP A 98 -4.12 -0.15 -21.62
C ASP A 98 -3.04 0.75 -22.25
N SER A 99 -3.40 1.88 -22.86
CA SER A 99 -2.48 2.78 -23.54
C SER A 99 -3.10 4.16 -23.81
N GLY A 100 -2.26 5.10 -24.25
CA GLY A 100 -2.65 6.47 -24.59
C GLY A 100 -2.81 7.39 -23.38
N ASP A 101 -3.33 8.59 -23.62
CA ASP A 101 -3.70 9.53 -22.55
C ASP A 101 -4.98 9.02 -21.85
N LEU A 102 -4.80 8.33 -20.73
CA LEU A 102 -5.91 7.70 -19.99
C LEU A 102 -6.96 8.72 -19.51
N ALA A 103 -6.59 9.97 -19.22
CA ALA A 103 -7.55 10.98 -18.79
C ALA A 103 -8.46 11.38 -19.96
N TYR A 104 -7.86 11.71 -21.09
CA TYR A 104 -8.59 12.04 -22.31
C TYR A 104 -9.40 10.85 -22.83
N MET A 105 -8.77 9.68 -22.97
CA MET A 105 -9.39 8.48 -23.55
C MET A 105 -10.57 7.99 -22.72
N SER A 106 -10.43 7.92 -21.39
CA SER A 106 -11.55 7.50 -20.54
C SER A 106 -12.73 8.48 -20.60
N ALA A 107 -12.47 9.80 -20.70
CA ALA A 107 -13.52 10.79 -20.86
C ALA A 107 -14.26 10.67 -22.20
N GLN A 108 -13.55 10.44 -23.31
CA GLN A 108 -14.16 10.19 -24.62
C GLN A 108 -14.99 8.90 -24.62
N VAL A 109 -14.42 7.81 -24.11
CA VAL A 109 -15.10 6.51 -24.01
C VAL A 109 -16.36 6.62 -23.16
N ARG A 110 -16.30 7.30 -22.01
CA ARG A 110 -17.47 7.52 -21.15
C ARG A 110 -18.58 8.27 -21.87
N ALA A 111 -18.26 9.35 -22.57
CA ALA A 111 -19.24 10.17 -23.28
C ALA A 111 -19.98 9.37 -24.38
N GLU A 112 -19.24 8.55 -25.13
CA GLU A 112 -19.81 7.69 -26.18
C GLU A 112 -20.65 6.54 -25.61
N LEU A 113 -20.19 5.89 -24.54
CA LEU A 113 -20.97 4.87 -23.83
C LEU A 113 -22.28 5.46 -23.29
N ASP A 114 -22.24 6.65 -22.68
CA ASP A 114 -23.42 7.35 -22.18
C ASP A 114 -24.38 7.71 -23.31
N GLY A 115 -23.86 8.31 -24.39
CA GLY A 115 -24.63 8.68 -25.57
C GLY A 115 -25.28 7.49 -26.27
N ALA A 116 -24.65 6.31 -26.18
CA ALA A 116 -25.20 5.05 -26.70
C ALA A 116 -26.14 4.33 -25.72
N GLY A 117 -26.38 4.87 -24.52
CA GLY A 117 -27.30 4.31 -23.52
C GLY A 117 -26.69 3.20 -22.65
N PHE A 118 -25.38 3.26 -22.39
CA PHE A 118 -24.64 2.31 -21.56
C PHE A 118 -23.92 2.97 -20.35
N PRO A 119 -24.63 3.75 -19.51
CA PRO A 119 -24.01 4.52 -18.42
C PRO A 119 -23.33 3.66 -17.36
N ASP A 120 -23.78 2.42 -17.18
CA ASP A 120 -23.30 1.52 -16.12
C ASP A 120 -22.08 0.67 -16.54
N VAL A 121 -21.67 0.72 -17.82
CA VAL A 121 -20.47 0.03 -18.30
C VAL A 121 -19.24 0.63 -17.65
N GLN A 122 -18.46 -0.16 -16.92
CA GLN A 122 -17.27 0.32 -16.20
C GLN A 122 -16.08 0.53 -17.14
N ILE A 123 -15.24 1.50 -16.83
CA ILE A 123 -13.97 1.76 -17.52
C ILE A 123 -12.82 1.31 -16.62
N VAL A 124 -12.08 0.31 -17.09
CA VAL A 124 -10.87 -0.20 -16.47
C VAL A 124 -9.65 0.42 -17.15
N ALA A 125 -8.73 0.98 -16.39
CA ALA A 125 -7.44 1.43 -16.90
C ALA A 125 -6.31 0.58 -16.34
N SER A 126 -5.38 0.19 -17.21
CA SER A 126 -4.10 -0.43 -16.86
C SER A 126 -2.96 0.24 -17.63
N ASN A 127 -1.74 -0.26 -17.48
CA ASN A 127 -0.47 0.23 -18.06
C ASN A 127 0.32 1.25 -17.23
N ASP A 128 1.50 0.82 -16.76
CA ASP A 128 2.50 1.62 -16.04
C ASP A 128 1.96 2.65 -15.03
N LEU A 129 0.89 2.24 -14.34
CA LEU A 129 0.24 3.08 -13.34
C LEU A 129 1.09 3.17 -12.07
N SER A 130 1.28 4.41 -11.61
CA SER A 130 1.70 4.76 -10.25
C SER A 130 0.63 5.62 -9.58
N GLU A 131 0.76 5.85 -8.28
CA GLU A 131 -0.09 6.76 -7.53
C GLU A 131 -0.11 8.18 -8.13
N PHE A 132 1.00 8.64 -8.71
CA PHE A 132 1.09 9.96 -9.36
C PHE A 132 0.37 10.00 -10.71
N VAL A 133 0.48 8.92 -11.49
CA VAL A 133 -0.27 8.80 -12.76
C VAL A 133 -1.77 8.74 -12.48
N ILE A 134 -2.18 7.93 -11.51
CA ILE A 134 -3.59 7.82 -11.09
C ILE A 134 -4.11 9.19 -10.60
N GLU A 135 -3.35 9.89 -9.76
CA GLU A 135 -3.73 11.23 -9.29
C GLU A 135 -3.87 12.22 -10.46
N SER A 136 -2.95 12.18 -11.42
CA SER A 136 -3.00 13.02 -12.63
C SER A 136 -4.23 12.72 -13.49
N VAL A 137 -4.58 11.44 -13.68
CA VAL A 137 -5.78 11.04 -14.44
C VAL A 137 -7.04 11.56 -13.77
N ILE A 138 -7.14 11.42 -12.44
CA ILE A 138 -8.29 11.91 -11.67
C ILE A 138 -8.39 13.44 -11.77
N LYS A 139 -7.29 14.16 -11.54
CA LYS A 139 -7.24 15.63 -11.64
C LYS A 139 -7.55 16.14 -13.04
N GLY A 140 -7.15 15.38 -14.07
CA GLY A 140 -7.44 15.66 -15.47
C GLY A 140 -8.89 15.40 -15.88
N GLY A 141 -9.75 14.95 -14.96
CA GLY A 141 -11.16 14.66 -15.25
C GLY A 141 -11.40 13.30 -15.92
N GLY A 142 -10.43 12.39 -15.83
CA GLY A 142 -10.56 11.02 -16.31
C GLY A 142 -11.75 10.30 -15.69
N ARG A 143 -12.36 9.41 -16.46
CA ARG A 143 -13.57 8.66 -16.12
C ARG A 143 -13.23 7.17 -15.98
N VAL A 144 -12.31 6.85 -15.08
CA VAL A 144 -11.87 5.48 -14.81
C VAL A 144 -12.51 4.99 -13.52
N ASP A 145 -13.10 3.80 -13.55
CA ASP A 145 -13.76 3.18 -12.40
C ASP A 145 -12.83 2.19 -11.68
N VAL A 146 -11.92 1.54 -12.42
CA VAL A 146 -11.03 0.51 -11.90
C VAL A 146 -9.61 0.73 -12.42
N TYR A 147 -8.62 0.73 -11.53
CA TYR A 147 -7.21 0.83 -11.87
C TYR A 147 -6.50 -0.52 -11.65
N GLY A 148 -5.97 -1.09 -12.73
CA GLY A 148 -5.14 -2.30 -12.72
C GLY A 148 -3.66 -1.95 -12.61
N VAL A 149 -3.10 -2.03 -11.40
CA VAL A 149 -1.70 -1.67 -11.13
C VAL A 149 -0.81 -2.91 -11.06
N GLY A 150 0.19 -2.97 -11.96
CA GLY A 150 1.13 -4.09 -12.07
C GLY A 150 2.50 -3.79 -11.47
N THR A 151 3.47 -3.50 -12.35
CA THR A 151 4.91 -3.41 -12.05
C THR A 151 5.23 -2.53 -10.85
N GLN A 152 4.70 -1.31 -10.80
CA GLN A 152 5.00 -0.34 -9.73
C GLN A 152 4.60 -0.88 -8.36
N LEU A 153 3.40 -1.46 -8.23
CA LEU A 153 2.92 -2.00 -6.96
C LEU A 153 3.63 -3.31 -6.58
N ALA A 154 3.80 -4.22 -7.55
CA ALA A 154 4.37 -5.53 -7.28
C ALA A 154 5.86 -5.50 -6.93
N THR A 155 6.59 -4.48 -7.43
CA THR A 155 8.03 -4.34 -7.20
C THR A 155 8.37 -3.26 -6.17
N GLY A 156 7.38 -2.54 -5.63
CA GLY A 156 7.63 -1.38 -4.75
C GLY A 156 8.35 -0.25 -5.49
N GLY A 157 7.96 -0.01 -6.74
CA GLY A 157 8.49 1.08 -7.56
C GLY A 157 8.16 2.45 -6.97
N GLY A 158 8.96 3.46 -7.35
CA GLY A 158 8.83 4.83 -6.85
C GLY A 158 10.02 5.28 -5.98
N GLU A 159 9.87 6.46 -5.39
CA GLU A 159 10.88 7.06 -4.51
C GLU A 159 11.08 6.20 -3.24
N GLY A 160 12.33 5.89 -2.90
CA GLY A 160 12.66 4.93 -1.83
C GLY A 160 12.84 3.49 -2.31
N GLY A 161 12.34 3.14 -3.51
CA GLY A 161 12.64 1.91 -4.26
C GLY A 161 12.02 0.62 -3.70
N GLY A 162 12.29 -0.49 -4.41
CA GLY A 162 11.69 -1.80 -4.16
C GLY A 162 12.19 -2.57 -2.93
N ALA A 163 12.91 -1.91 -2.02
CA ALA A 163 13.46 -2.54 -0.83
C ALA A 163 13.32 -1.63 0.39
N LEU A 164 12.73 -2.16 1.45
CA LEU A 164 12.78 -1.52 2.76
C LEU A 164 14.16 -1.72 3.37
N GLY A 165 14.77 -0.65 3.91
CA GLY A 165 16.09 -0.68 4.58
C GLY A 165 16.10 -1.38 5.94
N GLY A 166 15.30 -2.43 6.13
CA GLY A 166 15.19 -3.17 7.39
C GLY A 166 16.49 -3.86 7.77
N VAL A 167 16.82 -3.85 9.07
CA VAL A 167 18.04 -4.48 9.61
C VAL A 167 17.75 -5.27 10.88
N PHE A 168 18.49 -6.36 11.08
CA PHE A 168 18.54 -7.08 12.36
C PHE A 168 19.78 -6.64 13.15
N LYS A 169 19.62 -6.36 14.45
CA LYS A 169 20.70 -5.89 15.34
C LYS A 169 20.59 -6.54 16.71
N LEU A 170 21.73 -6.97 17.25
CA LEU A 170 21.88 -7.34 18.65
C LEU A 170 21.77 -6.07 19.51
N VAL A 171 20.87 -6.09 20.51
CA VAL A 171 20.62 -4.95 21.40
C VAL A 171 20.97 -5.24 22.86
N ALA A 172 20.97 -6.52 23.26
CA ALA A 172 21.41 -6.99 24.56
C ALA A 172 21.92 -8.43 24.44
N LEU A 173 22.87 -8.83 25.30
CA LEU A 173 23.36 -10.20 25.44
C LEU A 173 23.73 -10.44 26.91
N ASP A 174 23.20 -11.49 27.53
CA ASP A 174 23.44 -11.85 28.94
C ASP A 174 23.16 -10.68 29.91
N GLY A 175 22.05 -9.98 29.68
CA GLY A 175 21.66 -8.80 30.47
C GLY A 175 22.52 -7.55 30.22
N GLN A 176 23.49 -7.61 29.31
CA GLN A 176 24.34 -6.47 28.96
C GLN A 176 23.89 -5.82 27.66
N ASP A 177 23.69 -4.51 27.69
CA ASP A 177 23.37 -3.71 26.52
C ASP A 177 24.45 -3.79 25.45
N ARG A 178 24.02 -3.90 24.19
CA ARG A 178 24.86 -3.95 22.98
C ARG A 178 24.41 -2.87 22.01
N MET A 179 25.38 -2.25 21.34
CA MET A 179 25.09 -1.34 20.24
C MET A 179 26.23 -1.34 19.22
N LYS A 180 25.89 -1.02 17.98
CA LYS A 180 26.84 -0.71 16.91
C LYS A 180 27.10 0.80 16.90
N LEU A 181 28.37 1.18 17.04
CA LEU A 181 28.84 2.53 16.73
C LEU A 181 29.06 2.70 15.22
N THR A 182 28.94 3.94 14.76
CA THR A 182 29.11 4.34 13.37
C THR A 182 29.51 5.81 13.34
N GLY A 183 30.29 6.22 12.33
CA GLY A 183 30.70 7.61 12.16
C GLY A 183 29.53 8.57 11.86
N ASP A 184 28.39 8.02 11.44
CA ASP A 184 27.13 8.73 11.29
C ASP A 184 26.24 8.49 12.53
N PRO A 185 26.05 9.48 13.42
CA PRO A 185 25.27 9.33 14.65
C PRO A 185 23.82 8.89 14.40
N ALA A 186 23.23 9.24 13.25
CA ALA A 186 21.85 8.86 12.92
C ALA A 186 21.70 7.36 12.65
N LYS A 187 22.81 6.67 12.35
CA LYS A 187 22.85 5.22 12.10
C LYS A 187 23.23 4.39 13.33
N ALA A 188 23.52 5.03 14.46
CA ALA A 188 23.84 4.33 15.69
C ALA A 188 22.61 3.59 16.21
N SER A 189 22.76 2.30 16.53
CA SER A 189 21.65 1.50 17.05
C SER A 189 21.29 1.90 18.48
N VAL A 190 20.02 1.79 18.86
CA VAL A 190 19.58 2.03 20.24
C VAL A 190 19.74 0.74 21.08
N PRO A 191 20.46 0.77 22.22
CA PRO A 191 20.74 -0.44 23.01
C PRO A 191 19.54 -0.96 23.80
N GLY A 192 19.74 -2.11 24.42
CA GLY A 192 18.88 -2.70 25.45
C GLY A 192 17.56 -3.26 24.95
N ASP A 193 16.87 -3.98 25.84
CA ASP A 193 15.49 -4.37 25.61
C ASP A 193 14.58 -3.15 25.70
N LYS A 194 13.75 -2.98 24.66
CA LYS A 194 12.97 -1.76 24.45
C LYS A 194 11.48 -2.05 24.45
N ARG A 195 10.69 -1.02 24.72
CA ARG A 195 9.25 -0.92 24.49
C ARG A 195 8.92 0.26 23.59
N VAL A 196 7.92 0.11 22.71
CA VAL A 196 7.38 1.20 21.90
C VAL A 196 6.04 1.59 22.49
N TRP A 197 5.80 2.89 22.64
CA TRP A 197 4.53 3.44 23.08
C TRP A 197 3.97 4.32 21.98
N ARG A 198 2.81 3.96 21.45
CA ARG A 198 2.08 4.69 20.43
C ARG A 198 1.04 5.59 21.07
N ALA A 199 1.17 6.90 20.86
CA ALA A 199 0.25 7.90 21.37
C ALA A 199 -0.93 8.14 20.43
N ARG A 200 -2.13 8.21 21.02
CA ARG A 200 -3.35 8.67 20.35
C ARG A 200 -3.98 9.87 21.08
N THR A 201 -4.60 10.77 20.33
CA THR A 201 -5.49 11.81 20.89
C THR A 201 -6.77 11.18 21.45
N GLY A 202 -7.57 11.96 22.19
CA GLY A 202 -8.91 11.53 22.60
C GLY A 202 -9.87 11.23 21.44
N GLN A 203 -9.57 11.71 20.24
CA GLN A 203 -10.33 11.42 19.00
C GLN A 203 -9.79 10.20 18.24
N GLY A 204 -8.75 9.53 18.77
CA GLY A 204 -8.17 8.31 18.19
C GLY A 204 -7.05 8.55 17.16
N GLU A 205 -6.72 9.80 16.84
CA GLU A 205 -5.65 10.15 15.89
C GLU A 205 -4.27 9.83 16.46
N LEU A 206 -3.38 9.28 15.64
CA LEU A 206 -2.00 8.97 15.97
C LEU A 206 -1.16 10.24 16.05
N VAL A 207 -0.34 10.37 17.09
CA VAL A 207 0.45 11.60 17.31
C VAL A 207 1.95 11.36 17.20
N MET A 208 2.43 10.34 17.91
CA MET A 208 3.86 10.02 17.97
C MET A 208 4.07 8.62 18.55
N ASP A 209 5.24 8.05 18.27
CA ASP A 209 5.76 6.87 18.96
C ASP A 209 6.93 7.27 19.88
N VAL A 210 6.95 6.75 21.11
CA VAL A 210 8.07 6.90 22.06
C VAL A 210 8.65 5.54 22.39
N ILE A 211 9.95 5.39 22.19
CA ILE A 211 10.71 4.18 22.51
C ILE A 211 11.33 4.36 23.90
N THR A 212 11.10 3.40 24.77
CA THR A 212 11.59 3.36 26.16
C THR A 212 12.32 2.04 26.42
N GLY A 213 13.03 1.92 27.53
CA GLY A 213 13.49 0.62 28.03
C GLY A 213 12.30 -0.26 28.40
N LEU A 214 12.48 -1.58 28.36
CA LEU A 214 11.40 -2.55 28.62
C LEU A 214 10.67 -2.34 29.96
N HIS A 215 11.41 -1.87 30.98
CA HIS A 215 10.92 -1.64 32.35
C HIS A 215 10.77 -0.15 32.71
N ASP A 216 11.01 0.74 31.75
CA ASP A 216 10.82 2.17 31.97
C ASP A 216 9.31 2.49 32.06
N PRO A 217 8.92 3.54 32.80
CA PRO A 217 7.52 3.95 32.88
C PRO A 217 6.99 4.43 31.52
N VAL A 218 5.66 4.40 31.38
CA VAL A 218 4.95 5.01 30.25
C VAL A 218 5.30 6.50 30.18
N PRO A 219 5.52 7.08 28.97
CA PRO A 219 5.84 8.50 28.82
C PRO A 219 4.79 9.41 29.45
N GLN A 220 5.24 10.43 30.18
CA GLN A 220 4.36 11.34 30.92
C GLN A 220 4.24 12.71 30.24
N ARG A 221 3.12 13.40 30.47
CA ARG A 221 2.91 14.78 29.99
C ARG A 221 4.09 15.68 30.40
N GLY A 222 4.58 16.46 29.45
CA GLY A 222 5.66 17.42 29.67
C GLY A 222 7.06 16.82 29.73
N GLU A 223 7.19 15.49 29.77
CA GLU A 223 8.47 14.79 29.69
C GLU A 223 9.19 15.17 28.40
N ARG A 224 10.50 15.39 28.48
CA ARG A 224 11.33 15.64 27.32
C ARG A 224 11.71 14.32 26.65
N VAL A 225 11.39 14.20 25.37
CA VAL A 225 11.79 13.06 24.51
C VAL A 225 12.64 13.56 23.34
N SER A 226 13.58 12.73 22.90
CA SER A 226 14.60 13.10 21.90
C SER A 226 14.40 12.39 20.57
N ASP A 227 14.70 13.05 19.46
CA ASP A 227 14.75 12.42 18.14
C ASP A 227 15.98 11.46 18.10
N PRO A 228 15.79 10.16 17.77
CA PRO A 228 16.89 9.21 17.75
C PRO A 228 17.94 9.51 16.67
N THR A 229 17.57 10.24 15.62
CA THR A 229 18.38 10.53 14.42
C THR A 229 18.91 11.96 14.37
N ASN A 230 18.32 12.87 15.15
CA ASN A 230 18.76 14.26 15.23
C ASN A 230 19.11 14.62 16.69
N PRO A 231 20.41 14.74 17.04
CA PRO A 231 20.85 15.08 18.40
C PRO A 231 20.28 16.40 18.95
N LEU A 232 19.94 17.35 18.07
CA LEU A 232 19.34 18.64 18.45
C LEU A 232 17.81 18.57 18.54
N GLY A 233 17.20 17.50 18.01
CA GLY A 233 15.76 17.29 18.00
C GLY A 233 15.27 16.82 19.36
N SER A 234 14.48 17.64 20.03
CA SER A 234 13.74 17.20 21.21
C SER A 234 12.39 17.91 21.30
N ARG A 235 11.46 17.30 22.04
CA ARG A 235 10.11 17.85 22.25
C ARG A 235 9.60 17.45 23.62
N ARG A 236 8.52 18.10 24.05
CA ARG A 236 7.77 17.70 25.24
C ARG A 236 6.55 16.89 24.85
N VAL A 237 6.26 15.85 25.61
CA VAL A 237 5.06 15.03 25.45
C VAL A 237 3.81 15.89 25.67
N PRO A 238 2.89 15.97 24.69
CA PRO A 238 1.62 16.70 24.82
C PRO A 238 0.72 16.16 25.95
N ALA A 239 -0.25 16.98 26.37
CA ALA A 239 -1.31 16.54 27.26
C ALA A 239 -2.41 15.77 26.50
N GLY A 240 -3.24 15.01 27.22
CA GLY A 240 -4.44 14.39 26.64
C GLY A 240 -4.17 13.21 25.71
N LEU A 241 -3.01 12.55 25.86
CA LEU A 241 -2.64 11.39 25.07
C LEU A 241 -2.96 10.09 25.81
N THR A 242 -3.40 9.10 25.04
CA THR A 242 -3.50 7.70 25.48
C THR A 242 -2.38 6.88 24.83
N TRP A 243 -1.86 5.89 25.54
CA TRP A 243 -0.68 5.12 25.11
C TRP A 243 -1.00 3.63 24.98
N THR A 244 -0.47 3.03 23.92
CA THR A 244 -0.57 1.58 23.67
C THR A 244 0.79 1.02 23.25
N ASP A 245 1.11 -0.22 23.62
CA ASP A 245 2.28 -0.94 23.06
C ASP A 245 1.81 -1.63 21.76
N PRO A 246 2.29 -1.21 20.58
CA PRO A 246 1.87 -1.81 19.32
C PRO A 246 2.49 -3.19 19.09
N ARG A 247 3.44 -3.63 19.92
CA ARG A 247 4.08 -4.94 19.78
C ARG A 247 3.35 -5.97 20.65
N VAL A 248 3.02 -7.10 20.04
CA VAL A 248 2.40 -8.25 20.70
C VAL A 248 3.34 -9.44 20.67
N VAL A 249 3.28 -10.28 21.71
CA VAL A 249 4.04 -11.53 21.75
C VAL A 249 3.39 -12.54 20.80
N VAL A 250 4.01 -12.75 19.64
CA VAL A 250 3.51 -13.70 18.62
C VAL A 250 3.96 -15.14 18.87
N MET A 251 5.09 -15.30 19.55
CA MET A 251 5.72 -16.59 19.85
C MET A 251 6.42 -16.52 21.20
N ASP A 252 6.33 -17.60 21.97
CA ASP A 252 6.98 -17.73 23.27
C ASP A 252 7.32 -19.22 23.51
N GLY A 253 8.55 -19.49 23.93
CA GLY A 253 9.07 -20.86 24.02
C GLY A 253 9.01 -21.64 22.71
N GLY A 254 9.09 -20.97 21.55
CA GLY A 254 8.91 -21.59 20.23
C GLY A 254 7.45 -21.91 19.86
N VAL A 255 6.50 -21.65 20.77
CA VAL A 255 5.07 -21.89 20.55
C VAL A 255 4.39 -20.60 20.13
N ARG A 256 3.62 -20.68 19.04
CA ARG A 256 2.85 -19.55 18.56
C ARG A 256 1.69 -19.25 19.51
N ARG A 257 1.54 -17.98 19.89
CA ARG A 257 0.53 -17.55 20.89
C ARG A 257 -0.83 -17.21 20.30
N GLN A 258 -0.91 -16.94 18.99
CA GLN A 258 -2.12 -16.50 18.32
C GLN A 258 -2.24 -17.16 16.94
N ALA A 259 -3.46 -17.45 16.49
CA ALA A 259 -3.72 -17.96 15.14
C ALA A 259 -3.38 -16.88 14.07
N PRO A 260 -3.18 -17.25 12.79
CA PRO A 260 -3.05 -16.25 11.74
C PRO A 260 -4.36 -15.49 11.60
N GLU A 261 -4.25 -14.17 11.55
CA GLU A 261 -5.39 -13.30 11.32
C GLU A 261 -5.89 -13.46 9.87
N PRO A 262 -7.22 -13.45 9.65
CA PRO A 262 -7.81 -13.38 8.32
C PRO A 262 -7.31 -12.16 7.54
N LEU A 263 -7.18 -12.31 6.22
CA LEU A 263 -6.68 -11.23 5.36
C LEU A 263 -7.58 -9.99 5.37
N THR A 264 -8.90 -10.19 5.53
CA THR A 264 -9.89 -9.11 5.69
C THR A 264 -9.63 -8.26 6.93
N ASP A 265 -9.26 -8.89 8.05
CA ASP A 265 -9.01 -8.21 9.31
C ASP A 265 -7.70 -7.43 9.25
N LEU A 266 -6.69 -7.99 8.59
CA LEU A 266 -5.43 -7.31 8.30
C LEU A 266 -5.65 -6.05 7.45
N GLN A 267 -6.46 -6.15 6.39
CA GLN A 267 -6.80 -5.03 5.52
C GLN A 267 -7.62 -3.97 6.26
N ALA A 268 -8.61 -4.38 7.05
CA ALA A 268 -9.44 -3.47 7.85
C ALA A 268 -8.60 -2.70 8.87
N ARG A 269 -7.69 -3.38 9.57
CA ARG A 269 -6.74 -2.73 10.48
C ARG A 269 -5.83 -1.76 9.75
N ALA A 270 -5.21 -2.17 8.63
CA ALA A 270 -4.33 -1.30 7.85
C ALA A 270 -5.05 -0.01 7.41
N ARG A 271 -6.30 -0.14 6.94
CA ARG A 271 -7.15 1.01 6.59
C ARG A 271 -7.45 1.90 7.80
N ALA A 272 -7.81 1.32 8.94
CA ALA A 272 -8.11 2.06 10.16
C ALA A 272 -6.88 2.81 10.71
N ASP A 273 -5.72 2.16 10.73
CA ASP A 273 -4.47 2.78 11.17
C ASP A 273 -4.01 3.88 10.21
N LEU A 274 -4.14 3.68 8.90
CA LEU A 274 -3.88 4.71 7.90
C LEU A 274 -4.84 5.90 8.07
N ALA A 275 -6.12 5.66 8.34
CA ALA A 275 -7.09 6.74 8.59
C ALA A 275 -6.79 7.54 9.87
N ALA A 276 -6.19 6.89 10.88
CA ALA A 276 -5.82 7.53 12.13
C ALA A 276 -4.51 8.33 12.05
N LEU A 277 -3.72 8.21 10.98
CA LEU A 277 -2.50 9.01 10.81
C LEU A 277 -2.84 10.49 10.55
N PRO A 278 -2.04 11.44 11.07
CA PRO A 278 -2.24 12.86 10.77
C PRO A 278 -2.24 13.10 9.26
N GLU A 279 -3.16 13.90 8.76
CA GLU A 279 -3.33 14.17 7.32
C GLU A 279 -2.01 14.50 6.62
N GLY A 280 -1.21 15.36 7.24
CA GLY A 280 0.08 15.78 6.71
C GLY A 280 1.07 14.64 6.46
N THR A 281 0.98 13.53 7.20
CA THR A 281 1.86 12.36 7.07
C THR A 281 1.41 11.40 5.95
N ARG A 282 0.17 11.54 5.47
CA ARG A 282 -0.44 10.68 4.43
C ARG A 282 -0.25 11.22 3.01
N ARG A 283 0.33 12.42 2.87
CA ARG A 283 0.57 13.04 1.56
C ARG A 283 1.66 12.29 0.80
N LEU A 284 1.48 12.12 -0.50
CA LEU A 284 2.47 11.50 -1.39
C LEU A 284 3.69 12.40 -1.58
N LEU A 285 3.45 13.70 -1.73
CA LEU A 285 4.51 14.71 -1.92
C LEU A 285 4.80 15.44 -0.62
N ASN A 286 6.07 15.49 -0.23
CA ASN A 286 6.57 16.19 0.96
C ASN A 286 5.73 15.89 2.24
N PRO A 287 5.57 14.60 2.63
CA PRO A 287 4.84 14.25 3.84
C PRO A 287 5.50 14.86 5.08
N HIS A 288 4.68 15.26 6.04
CA HIS A 288 5.18 15.53 7.38
C HIS A 288 5.78 14.25 7.96
N ARG A 289 6.95 14.36 8.59
CA ARG A 289 7.59 13.21 9.24
C ARG A 289 6.84 12.85 10.52
N TYR A 290 6.28 11.63 10.57
CA TYR A 290 5.70 11.09 11.80
C TYR A 290 6.76 11.01 12.90
N HIS A 291 6.40 11.43 14.11
CA HIS A 291 7.36 11.61 15.18
C HIS A 291 7.66 10.29 15.90
N VAL A 292 8.93 9.89 15.88
CA VAL A 292 9.46 8.78 16.69
C VAL A 292 10.52 9.35 17.61
N SER A 293 10.45 9.06 18.91
CA SER A 293 11.36 9.65 19.90
C SER A 293 11.83 8.61 20.92
N LEU A 294 12.94 8.90 21.61
CA LEU A 294 13.42 8.13 22.75
C LEU A 294 12.98 8.79 24.06
N GLY A 295 12.52 7.99 25.01
CA GLY A 295 12.32 8.40 26.40
C GLY A 295 13.65 8.83 27.04
N ALA A 296 13.59 9.74 28.01
CA ALA A 296 14.80 10.31 28.61
C ALA A 296 15.74 9.26 29.24
N PRO A 297 15.24 8.22 29.97
CA PRO A 297 16.11 7.18 30.53
C PRO A 297 16.85 6.37 29.46
N LEU A 298 16.15 5.98 28.38
CA LEU A 298 16.75 5.24 27.26
C LEU A 298 17.78 6.08 26.50
N GLN A 299 17.50 7.38 26.30
CA GLN A 299 18.45 8.31 25.71
C GLN A 299 19.73 8.39 26.55
N ALA A 300 19.62 8.60 27.86
CA ALA A 300 20.77 8.67 28.75
C ALA A 300 21.58 7.36 28.74
N ARG A 301 20.90 6.21 28.71
CA ARG A 301 21.54 4.89 28.60
C ARG A 301 22.32 4.75 27.29
N ARG A 302 21.74 5.19 26.17
CA ARG A 302 22.42 5.22 24.86
C ARG A 302 23.70 6.06 24.93
N ASP A 303 23.61 7.27 25.46
CA ASP A 303 24.75 8.20 25.49
C ASP A 303 25.88 7.67 26.39
N ALA A 304 25.54 7.11 27.55
CA ALA A 304 26.51 6.47 28.44
C ALA A 304 27.22 5.29 27.79
N LEU A 305 26.47 4.44 27.06
CA LEU A 305 27.07 3.30 26.35
C LEU A 305 27.95 3.75 25.18
N ILE A 306 27.57 4.81 24.45
CA ILE A 306 28.42 5.41 23.42
C ILE A 306 29.73 5.87 24.04
N ALA A 307 29.68 6.65 25.12
CA ALA A 307 30.87 7.15 25.80
C ALA A 307 31.79 6.01 26.27
N SER A 308 31.22 4.98 26.91
CA SER A 308 31.95 3.80 27.37
C SER A 308 32.58 2.99 26.23
N LEU A 309 31.88 2.84 25.09
CA LEU A 309 32.43 2.14 23.93
C LEU A 309 33.55 2.92 23.26
N ARG A 310 33.44 4.25 23.19
CA ARG A 310 34.50 5.11 22.65
C ARG A 310 35.76 5.03 23.50
N ASP A 311 35.62 5.16 24.82
CA ASP A 311 36.73 5.05 25.76
C ASP A 311 37.44 3.69 25.66
N ARG A 312 36.68 2.58 25.71
CA ARG A 312 37.24 1.22 25.60
C ARG A 312 37.98 0.93 24.30
N HIS A 313 37.65 1.64 23.22
CA HIS A 313 38.24 1.44 21.90
C HIS A 313 39.17 2.59 21.47
N GLY A 314 39.45 3.57 22.33
CA GLY A 314 40.33 4.70 22.05
C GLY A 314 39.85 5.64 20.95
N LEU A 315 38.53 5.91 20.88
CA LEU A 315 37.86 6.73 19.86
C LEU A 315 37.41 8.12 20.35
#